data_AF-A0A317DUK5-F1
#
_entry.id   AF-A0A317DUK5-F1
#
_cell.length_a   1.000
_cell.length_b   1.000
_cell.length_c   1.000
_cell.angle_alpha   90.00
_cell.angle_beta   90.00
_cell.angle_gamma   90.00
#
_symmetry.space_group_name_H-M   'P 1'
#
loop_
_entity.id
_entity.type
_entity.pdbx_description
1 polymer ?
#
loop_
_entity_poly.entity_id
_entity_poly.type
_entity_poly.pdbx_seq_one_letter_code
_entity_poly.pdbx_strand_id
1 'polypeptide(L)'
;MTDTDKPDRSRSSTSHKDELGTPLAPREIQCLQLIAQGKTDDVIAGLFSISRKTVNWYVERAKRRLGATTRGQALIEALKRGYIHLHDGPDVQAQNKNPSSAD
;
A
#
# COMPACT_ATOMS: atom_id res chain seq x y z
N MET A 1 -24.57 6.50 -0.18
CA MET A 1 -24.03 5.92 1.09
C MET A 1 -23.34 4.61 0.72
N THR A 2 -22.04 4.52 0.43
CA THR A 2 -20.90 5.45 0.31
C THR A 2 -20.70 5.86 -1.15
N ASP A 3 -20.92 7.14 -1.46
CA ASP A 3 -20.71 7.75 -2.78
C ASP A 3 -19.23 8.15 -2.94
N THR A 4 -18.32 7.19 -2.72
CA THR A 4 -16.89 7.47 -2.86
C THR A 4 -16.57 7.46 -4.35
N ASP A 5 -16.66 8.67 -4.87
CA ASP A 5 -16.16 9.18 -6.13
C ASP A 5 -15.07 8.30 -6.75
N LYS A 6 -15.30 8.03 -8.04
CA LYS A 6 -14.35 7.58 -9.06
C LYS A 6 -12.95 8.16 -8.82
N PRO A 7 -11.89 7.52 -9.36
CA PRO A 7 -10.55 8.08 -9.32
C PRO A 7 -10.59 9.53 -9.79
N ASP A 8 -10.29 10.46 -8.88
CA ASP A 8 -10.12 11.88 -9.16
C ASP A 8 -9.27 11.99 -10.43
N ARG A 9 -9.94 12.44 -11.49
CA ARG A 9 -9.34 12.77 -12.78
C ARG A 9 -8.65 14.13 -12.69
N SER A 10 -7.98 14.46 -11.59
CA SER A 10 -7.01 15.56 -11.58
C SER A 10 -5.64 15.02 -11.96
N ARG A 11 -5.39 15.05 -13.28
CA ARG A 11 -4.11 15.45 -13.88
C ARG A 11 -2.86 15.01 -13.09
N SER A 12 -2.53 13.73 -13.14
CA SER A 12 -1.12 13.32 -13.10
C SER A 12 -0.61 13.20 -14.53
N SER A 13 -0.57 14.33 -15.22
CA SER A 13 0.27 14.53 -16.39
C SER A 13 1.72 14.58 -15.92
N THR A 14 2.36 13.41 -15.77
CA THR A 14 3.82 13.27 -15.83
C THR A 14 4.13 11.81 -16.14
N SER A 15 4.44 11.60 -17.42
CA SER A 15 5.33 10.57 -17.97
C SER A 15 5.09 9.11 -17.58
N HIS A 16 4.56 8.37 -18.55
CA HIS A 16 4.89 6.97 -18.79
C HIS A 16 6.38 6.81 -19.11
N LYS A 17 7.25 7.14 -18.16
CA LYS A 17 8.65 6.74 -18.22
C LYS A 17 8.82 5.65 -17.17
N ASP A 18 8.51 4.43 -17.60
CA ASP A 18 9.01 3.21 -17.01
C ASP A 18 10.54 3.27 -16.99
N GLU A 19 11.12 3.97 -16.01
CA GLU A 19 12.51 3.77 -15.69
C GLU A 19 12.53 2.76 -14.56
N LEU A 20 13.06 1.58 -14.87
CA LEU A 20 13.45 0.51 -13.96
C LEU A 20 14.54 0.95 -12.94
N GLY A 21 14.53 2.22 -12.55
CA GLY A 21 15.39 2.91 -11.59
C GLY A 21 14.75 4.15 -10.93
N THR A 22 13.47 4.49 -11.20
CA THR A 22 12.81 5.64 -10.54
C THR A 22 12.34 5.25 -9.11
N PRO A 23 12.51 6.11 -8.09
CA PRO A 23 12.08 5.85 -6.72
C PRO A 23 10.58 5.62 -6.58
N LEU A 24 10.17 4.70 -5.70
CA LEU A 24 8.74 4.37 -5.47
C LEU A 24 7.92 5.64 -5.18
N ALA A 25 6.67 5.64 -5.64
CA ALA A 25 5.79 6.76 -5.40
C ALA A 25 5.46 6.83 -3.89
N PRO A 26 5.27 8.02 -3.31
CA PRO A 26 5.01 8.16 -1.88
C PRO A 26 3.85 7.29 -1.39
N ARG A 27 2.77 7.20 -2.18
CA ARG A 27 1.60 6.35 -1.88
C ARG A 27 1.91 4.85 -1.90
N GLU A 28 2.79 4.40 -2.79
CA GLU A 28 3.24 3.01 -2.87
C GLU A 28 4.04 2.63 -1.62
N ILE A 29 4.96 3.51 -1.21
CA ILE A 29 5.79 3.35 0.00
C ILE A 29 4.90 3.30 1.24
N GLN A 30 3.99 4.26 1.37
CA GLN A 30 3.04 4.32 2.50
C GLN A 30 2.20 3.05 2.62
N CYS A 31 1.68 2.54 1.50
CA CYS A 31 0.96 1.27 1.50
C CYS A 31 1.88 0.13 1.97
N LEU A 32 3.06 -0.03 1.36
CA LEU A 32 4.00 -1.09 1.76
C LEU A 32 4.42 -1.00 3.23
N GLN A 33 4.56 0.21 3.78
CA GLN A 33 4.92 0.43 5.18
C GLN A 33 3.82 -0.04 6.13
N LEU A 34 2.56 0.31 5.86
CA LEU A 34 1.42 -0.17 6.66
C LEU A 34 1.27 -1.69 6.56
N ILE A 35 1.56 -2.26 5.39
CA ILE A 35 1.57 -3.72 5.20
C ILE A 35 2.69 -4.37 6.01
N ALA A 36 3.88 -3.76 6.05
CA ALA A 36 4.98 -4.22 6.88
C ALA A 36 4.64 -4.18 8.39
N GLN A 37 3.75 -3.28 8.80
CA GLN A 37 3.17 -3.21 10.15
C GLN A 37 2.00 -4.20 10.37
N GLY A 38 1.70 -5.07 9.40
CA GLY A 38 0.62 -6.05 9.50
C GLY A 38 -0.79 -5.49 9.26
N LYS A 39 -0.93 -4.27 8.72
CA LYS A 39 -2.25 -3.72 8.37
C LYS A 39 -2.82 -4.41 7.13
N THR A 40 -4.12 -4.70 7.17
CA THR A 40 -4.88 -5.25 6.04
C THR A 40 -5.27 -4.15 5.05
N ASP A 41 -5.59 -4.55 3.82
CA ASP A 41 -5.99 -3.60 2.77
C ASP A 41 -7.23 -2.78 3.14
N ASP A 42 -8.12 -3.35 3.96
CA ASP A 42 -9.27 -2.68 4.57
C ASP A 42 -8.87 -1.51 5.47
N VAL A 43 -7.95 -1.76 6.39
CA VAL A 43 -7.46 -0.73 7.31
C VAL A 43 -6.73 0.36 6.54
N ILE A 44 -5.89 -0.02 5.58
CA ILE A 44 -5.16 0.91 4.72
C ILE A 44 -6.12 1.77 3.89
N ALA A 45 -7.16 1.15 3.32
CA ALA A 45 -8.21 1.83 2.58
C ALA A 45 -8.92 2.88 3.45
N GLY A 46 -9.27 2.50 4.69
CA GLY A 46 -9.86 3.42 5.67
C GLY A 46 -8.93 4.57 6.04
N LEU A 47 -7.65 4.30 6.29
CA LEU A 47 -6.65 5.31 6.64
C LEU A 47 -6.44 6.35 5.55
N PHE A 48 -6.52 5.95 4.28
CA PHE A 48 -6.35 6.85 3.13
C PHE A 48 -7.67 7.35 2.54
N SER A 49 -8.82 6.94 3.08
CA SER A 49 -10.15 7.22 2.50
C SER A 49 -10.26 6.83 1.01
N ILE A 50 -9.71 5.67 0.65
CA ILE A 50 -9.75 5.10 -0.70
C ILE A 50 -10.37 3.69 -0.70
N SER A 51 -10.59 3.11 -1.88
CA SER A 51 -11.09 1.73 -1.96
C SER A 51 -9.97 0.69 -1.78
N ARG A 52 -10.31 -0.51 -1.28
CA ARG A 52 -9.41 -1.68 -1.25
C ARG A 52 -8.80 -1.98 -2.62
N LYS A 53 -9.59 -1.81 -3.69
CA LYS A 53 -9.13 -1.99 -5.07
C LYS A 53 -8.03 -0.98 -5.43
N THR A 54 -8.15 0.26 -4.95
CA THR A 54 -7.12 1.29 -5.13
C THR A 54 -5.85 0.94 -4.34
N VAL A 55 -5.98 0.43 -3.11
CA VAL A 55 -4.84 -0.09 -2.33
C VAL A 55 -4.12 -1.21 -3.09
N ASN A 56 -4.87 -2.19 -3.60
CA ASN A 56 -4.30 -3.29 -4.38
C ASN A 56 -3.58 -2.79 -5.63
N TRP A 57 -4.16 -1.79 -6.32
CA TRP A 57 -3.51 -1.15 -7.46
C TRP A 57 -2.16 -0.50 -7.10
N TYR A 58 -2.07 0.20 -5.97
CA TYR A 58 -0.79 0.75 -5.48
C TYR A 58 0.23 -0.36 -5.18
N VAL A 59 -0.20 -1.46 -4.56
CA VAL A 59 0.67 -2.61 -4.26
C VAL A 59 1.17 -3.28 -5.54
N GLU A 60 0.31 -3.48 -6.54
CA GLU A 60 0.71 -4.05 -7.83
C GLU A 60 1.67 -3.13 -8.60
N ARG A 61 1.50 -1.81 -8.49
CA ARG A 61 2.45 -0.86 -9.06
C ARG A 61 3.80 -0.92 -8.33
N ALA A 62 3.79 -0.97 -6.99
CA ALA A 62 5.00 -1.13 -6.19
C ALA A 62 5.74 -2.43 -6.53
N LYS A 63 5.03 -3.56 -6.65
CA LYS A 63 5.58 -4.86 -7.07
C LYS A 63 6.31 -4.76 -8.39
N ARG A 64 5.66 -4.21 -9.42
CA ARG A 64 6.27 -4.03 -10.76
C ARG A 64 7.54 -3.19 -10.70
N ARG A 65 7.55 -2.12 -9.91
CA ARG A 65 8.72 -1.21 -9.78
C ARG A 65 9.86 -1.82 -8.98
N LEU A 66 9.55 -2.64 -7.98
CA LEU A 66 10.54 -3.36 -7.19
C LEU A 66 11.04 -4.62 -7.90
N GLY A 67 10.42 -5.04 -9.01
CA GLY A 67 10.72 -6.31 -9.67
C GLY A 67 10.27 -7.52 -8.85
N ALA A 68 9.27 -7.35 -7.98
CA ALA A 68 8.75 -8.39 -7.10
C ALA A 68 7.53 -9.08 -7.72
N THR A 69 7.46 -10.41 -7.57
CA THR A 69 6.32 -11.20 -8.06
C THR A 69 5.21 -11.30 -7.01
N THR A 70 5.58 -11.29 -5.72
CA THR A 70 4.64 -11.43 -4.61
C THR A 70 4.67 -10.20 -3.69
N ARG A 71 3.59 -10.03 -2.91
CA ARG A 71 3.48 -8.96 -1.90
C ARG A 71 4.61 -9.07 -0.85
N GLY A 72 4.90 -10.28 -0.39
CA GLY A 72 6.01 -10.53 0.53
C GLY A 72 7.37 -10.18 -0.07
N GLN A 73 7.62 -10.55 -1.33
CA GLN A 73 8.84 -10.14 -2.03
C GLN A 73 8.94 -8.61 -2.19
N ALA A 74 7.82 -7.93 -2.45
CA ALA A 74 7.82 -6.47 -2.52
C ALA A 74 8.20 -5.83 -1.18
N LEU A 75 7.75 -6.37 -0.06
CA LEU A 75 8.18 -5.89 1.27
C LEU A 75 9.68 -6.10 1.47
N ILE A 76 10.18 -7.30 1.17
CA ILE A 76 11.61 -7.63 1.30
C ILE A 76 12.46 -6.70 0.43
N GLU A 77 12.08 -6.50 -0.84
CA GLU A 77 12.80 -5.61 -1.75
C GLU A 77 12.72 -4.15 -1.31
N ALA A 78 11.57 -3.70 -0.80
CA ALA A 78 11.42 -2.35 -0.27
C ALA A 78 12.28 -2.11 0.98
N LEU A 79 12.38 -3.10 1.88
CA LEU A 79 13.27 -3.08 3.04
C LEU A 79 14.74 -3.05 2.61
N LYS A 80 15.14 -3.98 1.72
CA LYS A 80 16.53 -4.07 1.22
C LYS A 80 17.01 -2.79 0.54
N ARG A 81 16.10 -2.09 -0.15
CA ARG A 81 16.39 -0.83 -0.84
C ARG A 81 16.22 0.41 0.03
N GLY A 82 15.81 0.25 1.30
CA GLY A 82 15.63 1.36 2.24
C GLY A 82 14.40 2.25 1.97
N TYR A 83 13.40 1.76 1.24
CA TYR A 83 12.15 2.51 1.01
C TYR A 83 11.24 2.49 2.23
N ILE A 84 11.27 1.41 3.00
CA ILE A 84 10.50 1.27 4.24
C ILE A 84 11.43 0.85 5.36
N HIS A 85 11.15 1.34 6.57
CA HIS A 85 11.88 0.96 7.78
C HIS A 85 10.89 0.30 8.74
N LEU A 86 11.28 -0.85 9.29
CA LEU A 86 10.62 -1.44 10.45
C LEU A 86 11.07 -0.62 11.67
N HIS A 87 10.32 0.42 11.99
CA HIS A 87 10.52 1.10 13.26
C HIS A 87 9.97 0.21 14.37
N ASP A 88 10.87 -0.41 15.12
CA ASP A 88 10.59 -1.14 16.35
C ASP A 88 10.17 -0.12 17.42
N GLY A 89 8.87 0.10 17.55
CA GLY A 89 8.26 0.98 18.56
C GLY A 89 6.89 0.40 18.92
N PRO A 90 6.49 0.40 20.20
CA PRO A 90 5.45 -0.48 20.71
C PRO A 90 4.13 -0.23 19.97
N ASP A 91 3.66 -1.30 19.32
CA ASP A 91 2.38 -1.38 18.63
C ASP A 91 1.23 -1.19 19.63
N VAL A 92 0.87 0.07 19.93
CA VAL A 92 -0.42 0.42 20.53
C VAL A 92 -1.43 0.55 19.40
N GLN A 93 -1.65 -0.53 18.67
CA GLN A 93 -2.85 -0.68 17.85
C GLN A 93 -3.49 -2.02 18.12
N ALA A 94 -4.08 -2.07 19.33
CA ALA A 94 -5.29 -2.81 19.63
C ALA A 94 -6.34 -2.58 18.53
N GLN A 95 -6.22 -3.31 17.44
CA GLN A 95 -7.29 -3.56 16.48
C GLN A 95 -7.72 -5.01 16.72
N ASN A 96 -8.21 -5.23 17.94
CA ASN A 96 -9.16 -6.28 18.22
C ASN A 96 -10.37 -6.05 17.31
N LYS A 97 -10.41 -6.75 16.18
CA LYS A 97 -11.65 -7.28 15.61
C LYS A 97 -11.34 -8.44 14.66
N ASN A 98 -11.18 -9.64 15.24
CA ASN A 98 -11.59 -10.87 14.57
C ASN A 98 -12.75 -11.45 15.42
N PRO A 99 -13.74 -12.19 14.88
CA PRO A 99 -14.13 -12.41 13.49
C PRO A 99 -15.64 -12.11 13.28
N SER A 100 -16.07 -11.57 12.12
CA SER A 100 -17.51 -11.65 11.80
C SER A 100 -17.80 -13.08 11.33
N SER A 101 -18.25 -13.88 12.29
CA SER A 101 -18.99 -15.13 12.11
C SER A 101 -20.48 -14.81 11.82
N ALA A 102 -21.21 -15.79 11.29
CA ALA A 102 -22.67 -15.86 10.99
C ALA A 102 -23.14 -15.04 9.77
N ASP A 103 -23.82 -15.59 8.75
CA ASP A 103 -24.73 -16.75 8.63
C ASP A 103 -24.48 -17.49 7.30
#